data_AF-A0A432Z029-F1
#
_entry.id   AF-A0A432Z029-F1
#
_cell.length_a   1.000
_cell.length_b   1.000
_cell.length_c   1.000
_cell.angle_alpha   90.00
_cell.angle_beta   90.00
_cell.angle_gamma   90.00
#
_symmetry.space_group_name_H-M   'P 1'
#
loop_
_entity.id
_entity.type
_entity.pdbx_description
1 polymer ?
#
loop_
_entity_poly.entity_id
_entity_poly.type
_entity_poly.pdbx_seq_one_letter_code
_entity_poly.pdbx_strand_id
1 'polypeptide(L)'
;MTENLKQEIKALIIESLDLEDVEVSDINDSAALFGDDDDGLNLDSIDALELGLAIKKKYDVKLDANSAETKKHFYSVDTLADFVANNRGE
;
A
#
# COMPACT_ATOMS: atom_id res chain seq x y z
N MET A 1 -11.57 -2.98 12.78
CA MET A 1 -10.97 -4.07 11.98
C MET A 1 -10.01 -3.50 10.95
N THR A 2 -10.40 -2.49 10.18
CA THR A 2 -9.53 -1.84 9.18
C THR A 2 -8.30 -1.14 9.79
N GLU A 3 -8.40 -0.57 11.00
CA GLU A 3 -7.27 0.13 11.64
C GLU A 3 -6.03 -0.77 11.85
N ASN A 4 -6.24 -2.03 12.26
CA ASN A 4 -5.12 -2.95 12.43
C ASN A 4 -4.48 -3.32 11.09
N LEU A 5 -5.31 -3.50 10.06
CA LEU A 5 -4.85 -3.76 8.69
C LEU A 5 -4.06 -2.57 8.11
N LYS A 6 -4.47 -1.34 8.38
CA LYS A 6 -3.71 -0.14 7.99
C LYS A 6 -2.32 -0.14 8.59
N GLN A 7 -2.20 -0.43 9.88
CA GLN A 7 -0.90 -0.53 10.56
C GLN A 7 -0.02 -1.64 9.95
N GLU A 8 -0.61 -2.80 9.65
CA GLU A 8 0.11 -3.89 8.97
C GLU A 8 0.56 -3.54 7.55
N ILE A 9 -0.26 -2.80 6.80
CA ILE A 9 0.06 -2.33 5.45
C ILE A 9 1.16 -1.28 5.50
N LYS A 10 1.09 -0.31 6.41
CA LYS A 10 2.15 0.68 6.60
C LYS A 10 3.48 0.05 6.97
N ALA A 11 3.48 -0.90 7.92
CA ALA A 11 4.67 -1.66 8.25
C ALA A 11 5.19 -2.47 7.05
N LEU A 12 4.30 -3.05 6.24
CA LEU A 12 4.69 -3.73 5.01
C LEU A 12 5.31 -2.78 4.00
N ILE A 13 4.79 -1.56 3.83
CA ILE A 13 5.35 -0.55 2.92
C ILE A 13 6.78 -0.23 3.33
N ILE A 14 7.01 0.06 4.61
CA ILE A 14 8.34 0.36 5.15
C ILE A 14 9.31 -0.80 4.93
N GLU A 15 8.89 -2.04 5.27
CA GLU A 15 9.72 -3.24 5.12
C GLU A 15 9.99 -3.58 3.66
N SER A 16 9.01 -3.41 2.77
CA SER A 16 9.14 -3.82 1.37
C SER A 16 10.00 -2.86 0.57
N LEU A 17 10.00 -1.57 0.93
CA LEU A 17 10.67 -0.50 0.19
C LEU A 17 11.92 0.04 0.93
N ASP A 18 12.33 -0.62 2.01
CA ASP A 18 13.51 -0.27 2.81
C ASP A 18 13.52 1.20 3.27
N LEU A 19 12.39 1.69 3.77
CA LEU A 19 12.23 3.08 4.22
C LEU A 19 12.82 3.27 5.63
N GLU A 20 14.14 3.40 5.73
CA GLU A 20 14.88 3.42 7.00
C GLU A 20 14.49 4.58 7.96
N ASP A 21 14.05 5.72 7.44
CA ASP A 21 13.70 6.93 8.19
C ASP A 21 12.19 7.20 8.32
N VAL A 22 11.34 6.20 7.99
CA VAL A 22 9.87 6.34 8.01
C VAL A 22 9.27 5.41 9.05
N GLU A 23 8.53 5.97 10.00
CA GLU A 23 7.73 5.16 10.93
C GLU A 23 6.28 5.01 10.45
N VAL A 24 5.60 4.00 10.98
CA VAL A 24 4.18 3.73 10.74
C VAL A 24 3.28 4.94 11.05
N SER A 25 3.71 5.80 11.97
CA SER A 25 3.02 7.04 12.35
C SER A 25 3.20 8.18 11.35
N ASP A 26 4.27 8.16 10.54
CA ASP A 26 4.57 9.22 9.57
C ASP A 26 3.76 9.06 8.27
N ILE A 27 3.30 7.84 7.99
CA ILE A 27 2.51 7.55 6.79
C ILE A 27 1.06 8.01 7.01
N ASN A 28 0.61 8.99 6.23
CA ASN A 28 -0.77 9.43 6.23
C ASN A 28 -1.68 8.39 5.54
N ASP A 29 -2.81 8.06 6.16
CA ASP A 29 -3.71 7.02 5.66
C ASP A 29 -4.33 7.37 4.30
N SER A 30 -4.58 8.66 4.08
CA SER A 30 -5.37 9.16 2.95
C SER A 30 -4.52 9.86 1.89
N ALA A 31 -3.23 10.09 2.16
CA ALA A 31 -2.31 10.70 1.21
C ALA A 31 -1.94 9.75 0.07
N ALA A 32 -1.51 10.34 -1.05
CA ALA A 32 -1.03 9.56 -2.18
C ALA A 32 0.27 8.84 -1.82
N LEU A 33 0.32 7.53 -2.06
CA LEU A 33 1.54 6.74 -1.87
C LEU A 33 2.57 7.02 -2.98
N PHE A 34 2.09 7.34 -4.19
CA PHE A 34 2.92 7.46 -5.40
C PHE A 34 2.91 8.88 -5.97
N GLY A 35 4.04 9.28 -6.54
CA GLY A 35 4.22 10.60 -7.16
C GLY A 35 4.56 11.71 -6.15
N ASP A 36 4.78 12.92 -6.65
CA ASP A 36 5.29 14.06 -5.88
C ASP A 36 4.17 14.74 -5.07
N ASP A 37 3.93 14.29 -3.84
CA ASP A 37 2.95 14.85 -2.90
C ASP A 37 3.62 15.10 -1.54
N ASP A 38 3.43 16.29 -0.97
CA ASP A 38 4.15 16.74 0.25
C ASP A 38 3.77 15.91 1.49
N ASP A 39 2.54 15.37 1.52
CA ASP A 39 2.02 14.48 2.56
C ASP A 39 2.20 12.97 2.20
N GLY A 40 2.78 12.68 1.04
CA GLY A 40 2.95 11.34 0.47
C GLY A 40 4.34 10.74 0.66
N LEU A 41 4.49 9.48 0.26
CA LEU A 41 5.79 8.76 0.33
C LEU A 41 6.68 8.98 -0.91
N ASN A 42 6.21 9.72 -1.91
CA ASN A 42 6.94 10.03 -3.13
C ASN A 42 7.48 8.81 -3.87
N LEU A 43 6.76 7.68 -3.79
CA LEU A 43 7.16 6.42 -4.38
C LEU A 43 7.09 6.46 -5.90
N ASP A 44 8.02 5.77 -6.54
CA ASP A 44 8.09 5.66 -7.99
C ASP A 44 7.39 4.39 -8.53
N SER A 45 7.55 4.13 -9.82
CA SER A 45 6.92 2.97 -10.48
C SER A 45 7.58 1.62 -10.15
N ILE A 46 8.84 1.62 -9.72
CA ILE A 46 9.57 0.43 -9.25
C ILE A 46 9.05 0.06 -7.86
N ASP A 47 8.92 1.05 -6.97
CA ASP A 47 8.35 0.87 -5.63
C ASP A 47 6.92 0.33 -5.70
N ALA A 48 6.11 0.84 -6.64
CA ALA A 48 4.75 0.36 -6.86
C ALA A 48 4.68 -1.14 -7.21
N LEU A 49 5.65 -1.61 -8.01
CA LEU A 49 5.76 -3.00 -8.39
C LEU A 49 6.13 -3.87 -7.17
N GLU A 50 7.12 -3.42 -6.41
CA GLU A 50 7.61 -4.13 -5.23
C GLU A 50 6.53 -4.25 -4.14
N LEU A 51 5.86 -3.13 -3.83
CA LEU A 51 4.72 -3.11 -2.91
C LEU A 51 3.58 -4.01 -3.41
N GLY A 52 3.25 -3.97 -4.70
CA GLY A 52 2.23 -4.84 -5.29
C GLY A 52 2.55 -6.33 -5.11
N LEU A 53 3.80 -6.73 -5.32
CA LEU A 53 4.26 -8.10 -5.11
C LEU A 53 4.21 -8.49 -3.62
N ALA A 54 4.63 -7.60 -2.72
CA ALA A 54 4.59 -7.83 -1.28
C ALA A 54 3.15 -8.03 -0.77
N ILE A 55 2.22 -7.17 -1.19
CA ILE A 55 0.78 -7.27 -0.86
C ILE A 55 0.19 -8.59 -1.35
N LYS A 56 0.43 -8.94 -2.62
CA LYS A 56 -0.02 -10.21 -3.20
C LYS A 56 0.49 -11.41 -2.39
N LYS A 57 1.76 -11.41 -2.00
CA LYS A 57 2.39 -12.50 -1.26
C LYS A 57 1.89 -12.60 0.19
N LYS A 58 1.71 -11.46 0.87
CA LYS A 58 1.31 -11.42 2.28
C LYS A 58 -0.17 -11.73 2.50
N TYR A 59 -1.03 -11.26 1.61
CA TYR A 59 -2.49 -11.34 1.79
C TYR A 59 -3.20 -12.30 0.81
N ASP A 60 -2.44 -13.01 -0.03
CA ASP A 60 -2.94 -13.92 -1.08
C ASP A 60 -4.01 -13.27 -1.99
N VAL A 61 -3.85 -11.97 -2.28
CA VAL A 61 -4.80 -11.21 -3.10
C VAL A 61 -4.44 -11.26 -4.59
N LYS A 62 -5.45 -11.31 -5.45
CA LYS A 62 -5.26 -11.21 -6.91
C LYS A 62 -5.19 -9.75 -7.33
N LEU A 63 -4.01 -9.32 -7.78
CA LEU A 63 -3.78 -8.00 -8.34
C LEU A 63 -3.76 -8.05 -9.86
N ASP A 64 -4.61 -7.26 -10.50
CA ASP A 64 -4.61 -7.08 -11.95
C ASP A 64 -3.91 -5.77 -12.29
N ALA A 65 -2.58 -5.80 -12.40
CA ALA A 65 -1.73 -4.61 -12.53
C ALA A 65 -2.07 -3.71 -13.75
N ASN A 66 -2.81 -4.23 -14.73
CA ASN A 66 -3.23 -3.50 -15.93
C ASN A 66 -4.60 -2.82 -15.78
N SER A 67 -5.34 -3.07 -14.68
CA SER A 67 -6.64 -2.43 -14.47
C SER A 67 -6.50 -1.03 -13.89
N ALA A 68 -7.27 -0.09 -14.43
CA ALA A 68 -7.43 1.24 -13.86
C ALA A 68 -8.00 1.19 -12.42
N GLU A 69 -8.70 0.12 -12.07
CA GLU A 69 -9.21 -0.10 -10.70
C GLU A 69 -8.08 -0.42 -9.72
N THR A 70 -7.10 -1.23 -10.12
CA THR A 70 -5.92 -1.54 -9.28
C THR A 70 -5.16 -0.26 -8.92
N LYS A 71 -5.01 0.69 -9.85
CA LYS A 71 -4.40 1.99 -9.55
C LYS A 71 -5.16 2.78 -8.48
N LYS A 72 -6.50 2.70 -8.45
CA LYS A 72 -7.31 3.35 -7.42
C LYS A 72 -7.14 2.69 -6.06
N HIS A 73 -7.00 1.36 -6.03
CA HIS A 73 -6.76 0.63 -4.79
C HIS A 73 -5.38 0.92 -4.19
N PHE A 74 -4.39 1.23 -5.03
CA PHE A 74 -3.03 1.57 -4.61
C PHE A 74 -2.82 3.08 -4.36
N TYR A 75 -3.88 3.89 -4.37
CA TYR A 75 -3.73 5.33 -4.20
C TYR A 75 -3.21 5.71 -2.81
N SER A 76 -3.85 5.20 -1.76
CA SER A 76 -3.53 5.50 -0.36
C SER A 76 -3.57 4.24 0.51
N VAL A 77 -3.11 4.33 1.75
CA VAL A 77 -3.24 3.22 2.73
C VAL A 77 -4.70 2.86 2.97
N ASP A 78 -5.60 3.85 3.03
CA ASP A 78 -7.05 3.65 3.13
C ASP A 78 -7.57 2.76 1.99
N THR A 79 -7.28 3.14 0.73
CA THR A 79 -7.79 2.39 -0.43
C THR A 79 -7.19 1.00 -0.53
N LEU A 80 -5.94 0.84 -0.08
CA LEU A 80 -5.22 -0.43 -0.09
C LEU A 80 -5.74 -1.35 1.02
N ALA A 81 -6.01 -0.82 2.21
CA ALA A 81 -6.63 -1.54 3.31
C ALA A 81 -8.03 -2.01 2.96
N ASP A 82 -8.85 -1.15 2.34
CA ASP A 82 -10.16 -1.54 1.83
C ASP A 82 -10.06 -2.65 0.78
N PHE A 83 -9.13 -2.52 -0.17
CA PHE A 83 -8.92 -3.55 -1.18
C PHE A 83 -8.54 -4.90 -0.55
N VAL A 84 -7.56 -4.93 0.35
CA VAL A 84 -7.11 -6.15 1.02
C VAL A 84 -8.22 -6.73 1.91
N ALA A 85 -8.96 -5.91 2.65
CA ALA A 85 -10.05 -6.38 3.49
C ALA A 85 -11.16 -7.07 2.68
N ASN A 86 -11.43 -6.60 1.46
CA ASN A 86 -12.44 -7.16 0.57
C ASN A 86 -11.96 -8.35 -0.28
N ASN A 87 -10.64 -8.53 -0.45
CA ASN A 87 -10.08 -9.52 -1.38
C ASN A 87 -9.18 -10.57 -0.71
N ARG A 88 -8.83 -10.43 0.57
CA ARG A 88 -8.10 -11.47 1.30
C ARG A 88 -8.96 -12.73 1.34
N GLY A 89 -8.41 -13.86 0.90
CA GLY A 89 -9.03 -15.16 1.12
C GLY A 89 -9.03 -15.46 2.62
N GLU A 90 -10.16 -15.98 3.14
CA GLU A 90 -10.18 -16.62 4.45
C GLU A 90 -9.22 -17.82 4.53
#